data_AF-A0A091IVH5-F1
#
_entry.id   AF-A0A091IVH5-F1
#
_cell.length_a   1.000
_cell.length_b   1.000
_cell.length_c   1.000
_cell.angle_alpha   90.00
_cell.angle_beta   90.00
_cell.angle_gamma   90.00
#
_symmetry.space_group_name_H-M   'P 1'
#
loop_
_entity.id
_entity.type
_entity.pdbx_description
1 polymer ?
#
loop_
_entity_poly.entity_id
_entity_poly.type
_entity_poly.pdbx_seq_one_letter_code
_entity_poly.pdbx_strand_id
1 'polypeptide(L)'
;GSCWHQCCPGRNNTCWAPGARQARCYCDSYCERTGDCCQDYRAACHSAAVGCAVGPWGPWSGCSSPCGVGSKARSRPVTLPPRHGGEPCPALKQRRGCFGEHPTCGMAK
;
A
#
# COMPACT_ATOMS: atom_id res chain seq x y z
N GLY A 1 -15.99 -15.07 -18.91
CA GLY A 1 -14.65 -15.12 -19.50
C GLY A 1 -13.73 -15.70 -18.46
N SER A 2 -13.06 -16.81 -18.74
CA SER A 2 -12.32 -17.58 -17.74
C SER A 2 -10.83 -17.59 -18.09
N CYS A 3 -10.00 -17.24 -17.10
CA CYS A 3 -8.54 -17.27 -17.18
C CYS A 3 -8.08 -18.74 -17.12
N TRP A 4 -7.73 -19.32 -18.26
CA TRP A 4 -7.41 -20.75 -18.41
C TRP A 4 -5.90 -21.07 -18.41
N HIS A 5 -5.05 -20.24 -17.80
CA HIS A 5 -3.58 -20.43 -17.81
C HIS A 5 -2.89 -19.98 -16.52
N GLN A 6 -1.70 -20.56 -16.30
CA GLN A 6 -0.85 -20.48 -15.09
C GLN A 6 -0.53 -19.04 -14.68
N CYS A 7 -0.66 -18.74 -13.38
CA CYS A 7 -0.31 -17.45 -12.81
C CYS A 7 1.18 -17.12 -12.99
N CYS A 8 1.44 -15.84 -13.27
CA CYS A 8 2.80 -15.30 -13.37
C CYS A 8 3.49 -15.28 -12.00
N PRO A 9 4.70 -15.87 -11.86
CA PRO A 9 5.43 -15.82 -10.60
C PRO A 9 5.95 -14.40 -10.35
N GLY A 10 5.23 -13.62 -9.56
CA GLY A 10 5.69 -12.35 -9.00
C GLY A 10 5.22 -11.08 -9.72
N ARG A 11 6.05 -10.03 -9.70
CA ARG A 11 5.72 -8.67 -10.20
C ARG A 11 5.97 -8.46 -11.69
N ASN A 12 6.30 -9.53 -12.42
CA ASN A 12 6.62 -9.41 -13.83
C ASN A 12 5.34 -9.27 -14.65
N ASN A 13 4.99 -8.03 -14.96
CA ASN A 13 3.87 -7.66 -15.82
C ASN A 13 4.07 -8.05 -17.31
N THR A 14 5.22 -8.61 -17.67
CA THR A 14 5.49 -9.16 -19.01
C THR A 14 5.08 -10.62 -19.15
N CYS A 15 4.65 -11.29 -18.08
CA CYS A 15 4.24 -12.67 -18.17
C CYS A 15 2.86 -12.76 -18.86
N TRP A 16 2.88 -13.37 -20.03
CA TRP A 16 1.75 -13.51 -20.94
C TRP A 16 1.26 -14.96 -20.86
N ALA A 17 0.05 -15.16 -20.34
CA ALA A 17 -0.65 -16.42 -20.48
C ALA A 17 -1.05 -16.60 -21.97
N PRO A 18 -0.63 -17.67 -22.66
CA PRO A 18 -1.01 -17.89 -24.05
C PRO A 18 -2.46 -18.37 -24.11
N GLY A 19 -3.42 -17.45 -24.23
CA GLY A 19 -4.85 -17.75 -24.30
C GLY A 19 -5.65 -16.72 -25.11
N ALA A 20 -6.74 -17.18 -25.76
CA ALA A 20 -7.46 -16.52 -26.86
C ALA A 20 -8.16 -15.18 -26.55
N ARG A 21 -8.06 -14.65 -25.32
CA ARG A 21 -8.40 -13.26 -25.01
C ARG A 21 -7.32 -12.68 -24.13
N GLN A 22 -6.83 -11.53 -24.57
CA GLN A 22 -5.79 -10.71 -23.98
C GLN A 22 -6.23 -10.11 -22.63
N ALA A 23 -6.59 -10.95 -21.66
CA ALA A 23 -6.98 -10.56 -20.32
C ALA A 23 -5.79 -10.77 -19.38
N ARG A 24 -5.33 -9.70 -18.75
CA ARG A 24 -4.27 -9.73 -17.75
C ARG A 24 -4.86 -10.33 -16.47
N CYS A 25 -4.41 -11.50 -16.06
CA CYS A 25 -4.77 -12.09 -14.77
C CYS A 25 -3.71 -11.68 -13.73
N TYR A 26 -4.13 -11.25 -12.54
CA TYR A 26 -3.24 -10.66 -11.53
C TYR A 26 -3.10 -11.55 -10.28
N CYS A 27 -1.89 -11.59 -9.73
CA CYS A 27 -1.61 -12.17 -8.42
C CYS A 27 -1.51 -11.10 -7.32
N ASP A 28 -2.63 -10.43 -7.12
CA ASP A 28 -2.83 -9.49 -6.02
C ASP A 28 -4.15 -9.76 -5.30
N SER A 29 -4.32 -9.18 -4.12
CA SER A 29 -5.53 -9.34 -3.30
C SER A 29 -6.77 -8.65 -3.89
N TYR A 30 -6.60 -7.84 -4.94
CA TYR A 30 -7.71 -7.16 -5.59
C TYR A 30 -8.39 -8.06 -6.64
N CYS A 31 -7.69 -9.08 -7.14
CA CYS A 31 -8.19 -9.96 -8.18
C CYS A 31 -9.52 -10.65 -7.81
N GLU A 32 -9.72 -10.97 -6.53
CA GLU A 32 -10.95 -11.64 -6.05
C GLU A 32 -12.17 -10.72 -6.18
N ARG A 33 -11.96 -9.40 -6.06
CA ARG A 33 -13.01 -8.40 -6.26
C ARG A 33 -13.27 -8.13 -7.73
N THR A 34 -12.25 -8.16 -8.58
CA THR A 34 -12.37 -7.87 -10.01
C THR A 34 -12.71 -9.08 -10.87
N GLY A 35 -12.57 -10.29 -10.32
CA GLY A 35 -12.87 -11.54 -11.03
C GLY A 35 -11.83 -11.91 -12.08
N ASP A 36 -10.61 -11.38 -11.95
CA ASP A 36 -9.46 -11.59 -12.85
C ASP A 36 -8.32 -12.37 -12.16
N CYS A 37 -8.61 -13.12 -11.10
CA CYS A 37 -7.68 -14.10 -10.56
C CYS A 37 -7.43 -15.22 -11.57
N CYS A 38 -6.18 -15.72 -11.65
CA CYS A 38 -5.91 -16.96 -12.37
C CYS A 38 -6.40 -18.19 -11.61
N GLN A 39 -6.66 -19.27 -12.33
CA GLN A 39 -7.27 -20.50 -11.80
C GLN A 39 -6.45 -21.18 -10.70
N ASP A 40 -5.12 -21.05 -10.76
CA ASP A 40 -4.15 -21.58 -9.81
C ASP A 40 -3.73 -20.58 -8.72
N TYR A 41 -4.42 -19.44 -8.59
CA TYR A 41 -4.11 -18.37 -7.62
C TYR A 41 -3.87 -18.88 -6.20
N ARG A 42 -4.68 -19.83 -5.73
CA ARG A 42 -4.53 -20.41 -4.39
C ARG A 42 -3.23 -21.23 -4.22
N ALA A 43 -2.79 -21.91 -5.27
CA ALA A 43 -1.59 -22.75 -5.23
C ALA A 43 -0.33 -21.93 -5.52
N ALA A 44 -0.38 -21.02 -6.49
CA ALA A 44 0.77 -20.26 -6.99
C ALA A 44 1.03 -18.98 -6.19
N CYS A 45 -0.03 -18.34 -5.66
CA CYS A 45 0.06 -17.03 -5.05
C CYS A 45 -0.26 -17.07 -3.55
N HIS A 46 -1.36 -17.69 -3.13
CA HIS A 46 -1.73 -17.74 -1.71
C HIS A 46 -0.74 -18.54 -0.83
N SER A 47 -0.08 -19.58 -1.36
CA SER A 47 0.92 -20.37 -0.61
C SER A 47 2.25 -19.62 -0.42
N ALA A 48 2.54 -18.64 -1.28
CA ALA A 48 3.74 -17.80 -1.25
C ALA A 48 3.42 -16.37 -0.79
N ALA A 49 2.21 -16.13 -0.28
CA ALA A 49 1.71 -14.83 0.10
C ALA A 49 2.55 -14.26 1.25
N VAL A 50 3.24 -13.16 0.96
CA VAL A 50 4.00 -12.40 1.95
C VAL A 50 3.29 -11.08 2.14
N GLY A 51 2.69 -10.92 3.32
CA GLY A 51 2.05 -9.67 3.73
C GLY A 51 3.07 -8.54 3.85
N CYS A 52 2.59 -7.31 3.68
CA CYS A 52 3.46 -6.15 3.83
C CYS A 52 3.91 -5.96 5.29
N ALA A 53 5.22 -5.81 5.50
CA ALA A 53 5.77 -5.36 6.77
C ALA A 53 6.22 -3.90 6.66
N VAL A 54 5.99 -3.15 7.74
CA VAL A 54 6.34 -1.74 7.83
C VAL A 54 7.27 -1.50 9.01
N GLY A 55 8.16 -0.53 8.85
CA GLY A 55 9.06 -0.10 9.91
C GLY A 55 8.35 0.76 10.96
N PRO A 56 9.10 1.22 11.97
CA PRO A 56 8.58 2.13 12.98
C PRO A 56 8.18 3.47 12.36
N TRP A 57 7.31 4.20 13.05
CA TRP A 57 6.98 5.57 12.69
C TRP A 57 8.20 6.48 12.87
N GLY A 58 8.44 7.32 11.87
CA GLY A 58 9.34 8.46 12.00
C GLY A 58 8.79 9.52 12.97
N PRO A 59 9.60 10.55 13.25
CA PRO A 59 9.18 11.65 14.10
C PRO A 59 7.99 12.40 13.50
N TRP A 60 7.21 13.06 14.36
CA TRP A 60 6.22 14.02 13.91
C TRP A 60 6.92 15.23 13.30
N SER A 61 6.37 15.74 12.19
CA SER A 61 6.72 17.05 11.67
C SER A 61 6.44 18.14 12.70
N GLY A 62 6.99 19.33 12.46
CA GLY A 62 6.50 20.55 13.10
C GLY A 62 5.00 20.75 12.87
N CYS A 63 4.37 21.54 13.74
CA CYS A 63 2.98 21.93 13.54
C CYS A 63 2.87 22.78 12.27
N SER A 64 1.89 22.51 11.44
CA SER A 64 1.69 23.24 10.17
C SER A 64 1.33 24.70 10.38
N SER A 65 0.77 25.04 11.55
CA SER A 65 0.56 26.42 11.96
C SER A 65 1.60 26.79 13.01
N PRO A 66 2.34 27.90 12.86
CA PRO A 66 3.22 28.40 13.90
C PRO A 66 2.43 28.90 15.10
N CYS A 67 1.18 29.35 14.89
CA CYS A 67 0.29 29.91 15.91
C CYS A 67 -1.09 29.25 15.83
N GLY A 68 -1.64 28.81 16.96
CA GLY A 68 -3.01 28.31 16.99
C GLY A 68 -3.18 26.92 16.38
N VAL A 69 -4.40 26.57 15.96
CA VAL A 69 -4.72 25.22 15.48
C VAL A 69 -3.98 24.90 14.18
N GLY A 70 -3.30 23.76 14.16
CA GLY A 70 -2.63 23.23 12.98
C GLY A 70 -2.67 21.70 12.94
N SER A 71 -1.87 21.12 12.06
CA SER A 71 -1.71 19.68 11.92
C SER A 71 -0.24 19.28 11.84
N LYS A 72 0.10 18.11 12.33
CA LYS A 72 1.41 17.50 12.14
C LYS A 72 1.27 16.13 11.52
N ALA A 73 2.27 15.75 10.74
CA ALA A 73 2.30 14.50 10.00
C ALA A 73 3.53 13.67 10.36
N ARG A 74 3.44 12.35 10.23
CA ARG A 74 4.58 11.45 10.26
C ARG A 74 4.41 10.36 9.22
N SER A 75 5.52 9.75 8.81
CA SER A 75 5.56 8.63 7.87
C SER A 75 6.32 7.45 8.46
N ARG A 76 6.10 6.25 7.91
CA ARG A 76 6.90 5.05 8.19
C ARG A 76 7.29 4.36 6.89
N PRO A 77 8.48 3.75 6.80
CA PRO A 77 8.89 3.03 5.61
C PRO A 77 8.23 1.65 5.52
N VAL A 78 8.14 1.13 4.30
CA VAL A 78 7.86 -0.29 4.07
C VAL A 78 9.17 -1.06 4.20
N THR A 79 9.24 -2.04 5.09
CA THR A 79 10.43 -2.91 5.26
C THR A 79 10.33 -4.15 4.39
N LEU A 80 9.12 -4.64 4.16
CA LEU A 80 8.85 -5.77 3.25
C LEU A 80 7.62 -5.44 2.42
N PRO A 81 7.75 -5.23 1.10
CA PRO A 81 6.58 -4.98 0.27
C PRO A 81 5.77 -6.27 0.08
N PRO A 82 4.45 -6.16 -0.12
CA PRO A 82 3.60 -7.34 -0.29
C PRO A 82 3.93 -8.08 -1.58
N ARG A 83 3.83 -9.41 -1.53
CA ARG A 83 4.09 -10.31 -2.65
C ARG A 83 3.04 -11.41 -2.73
N HIS A 84 2.81 -11.90 -3.95
CA HIS A 84 1.98 -13.08 -4.23
C HIS A 84 0.57 -12.99 -3.62
N GLY A 85 -0.10 -11.84 -3.73
CA GLY A 85 -1.42 -11.65 -3.12
C GLY A 85 -1.42 -11.51 -1.59
N GLY A 86 -0.26 -11.34 -0.95
CA GLY A 86 -0.17 -11.02 0.48
C GLY A 86 -0.79 -9.66 0.82
N GLU A 87 -1.21 -9.51 2.09
CA GLU A 87 -1.94 -8.34 2.56
C GLU A 87 -1.23 -7.00 2.22
N PRO A 88 -1.99 -5.98 1.78
CA PRO A 88 -1.42 -4.68 1.45
C PRO A 88 -0.81 -3.98 2.66
N CYS A 89 0.06 -3.00 2.40
CA CYS A 89 0.67 -2.24 3.49
C CYS A 89 -0.38 -1.48 4.29
N PRO A 90 -0.29 -1.49 5.63
CA PRO A 90 -1.10 -0.60 6.46
C PRO A 90 -0.71 0.85 6.19
N ALA A 91 -1.49 1.81 6.73
CA ALA A 91 -1.26 3.23 6.48
C ALA A 91 0.21 3.65 6.72
N LEU A 92 0.84 4.25 5.71
CA LEU A 92 2.24 4.68 5.75
C LEU A 92 2.41 6.13 6.19
N LYS A 93 1.30 6.89 6.26
CA LYS A 93 1.25 8.29 6.68
C LYS A 93 0.20 8.44 7.77
N GLN A 94 0.50 9.25 8.76
CA GLN A 94 -0.43 9.61 9.83
C GLN A 94 -0.44 11.12 10.01
N ARG A 95 -1.64 11.67 10.25
CA ARG A 95 -1.84 13.08 10.61
C ARG A 95 -2.59 13.18 11.93
N ARG A 96 -2.31 14.23 12.70
CA ARG A 96 -3.09 14.61 13.88
C ARG A 96 -3.08 16.13 14.07
N GLY A 97 -4.05 16.63 14.83
CA GLY A 97 -4.09 18.03 15.26
C GLY A 97 -2.91 18.40 16.16
N CYS A 98 -2.55 19.68 16.12
CA CYS A 98 -1.60 20.30 17.03
C CYS A 98 -1.98 21.76 17.26
N PHE A 99 -1.37 22.38 18.28
CA PHE A 99 -1.43 23.81 18.50
C PHE A 99 -0.02 24.39 18.31
N GLY A 100 0.11 25.40 17.47
CA GLY A 100 1.33 26.15 17.24
C GLY A 100 1.53 27.14 18.38
N GLU A 101 2.67 27.03 19.06
CA GLU A 101 3.03 27.83 20.23
C GLU A 101 4.30 28.65 19.94
N HIS A 102 4.48 29.13 18.70
CA HIS A 102 5.67 29.90 18.35
C HIS A 102 5.77 31.16 19.25
N PRO A 103 6.96 31.54 19.74
CA PRO A 103 7.10 32.63 20.71
C PRO A 103 6.55 33.99 20.25
N THR A 104 6.46 34.21 18.93
CA THR A 104 5.94 35.44 18.34
C THR A 104 4.41 35.48 18.23
N CYS A 105 3.70 34.39 18.57
CA CYS A 105 2.25 34.27 18.40
C CYS A 105 1.40 35.21 19.27
N GLY A 106 2.02 35.91 20.22
CA GLY A 106 1.38 36.93 21.07
C GLY A 106 1.86 38.36 20.82
N MET A 107 2.74 38.58 19.82
CA MET A 107 3.32 39.92 19.57
C MET A 107 2.47 40.79 18.64
N ALA A 108 1.34 40.28 18.14
CA ALA A 108 0.32 41.09 17.49
C ALA A 108 -0.52 41.80 18.57
N LYS A 109 -0.03 42.95 19.05
CA LYS A 109 -0.84 43.95 19.75
C LYS A 109 -0.92 45.21 18.91
#